data_AF-A0A1Q8T750-F1
#
_entry.id   AF-A0A1Q8T750-F1
#
_cell.length_a   1.000
_cell.length_b   1.000
_cell.length_c   1.000
_cell.angle_alpha   90.00
_cell.angle_beta   90.00
_cell.angle_gamma   90.00
#
_symmetry.space_group_name_H-M   'P 1'
#
loop_
_entity.id
_entity.type
_entity.pdbx_description
1 polymer ?
#
loop_
_entity_poly.entity_id
_entity_poly.type
_entity_poly.pdbx_seq_one_letter_code
_entity_poly.pdbx_strand_id
1 'polypeptide(L)'
;MAGNAQQSRLKELIARGKEQGFLTYAEVNDHLPEDIADPDQVEDIISMINDMGINVVEEAPDEDTLMMSDDSADESAAEEAVAALAAVESDVGRTTDPVRMYMREMGTVELLTREGEIKIAKRIEEGLREVMSSLSYLPGAVDSILKVYDQTQDEEAPGRLSDLFSGFIDPDEGIPGVAEVELPEEVETTSSGDGDEDDEESEEDDDTASEGGPDPEEARVRFEQIREQNEVAKAAIDKHGRGSKDANAEQARLAELFSPIKLSPKHFERLVGQVRISVDQVRSQEKAIMQVFVKQGKVPRKTFISSFLGSEATNTWFDDFLAKHGKYADRLEPFRGDIQRAQRKISFEEEMVLLSVGQLKEVNRRLSIGEAKARRAKKEMVEANLRLVISIAKKYTNRGLQFLDLIQEGNIGLMKAVDKFEYRRGYKFSTYATWWIRQAITRSIADQARTIRIPVHMIETINKLNRVSRQMLQEMGREPTPEELGERLEMPEDKVRKVLKIAKEPISMETPIGDDEDSHLGDFIEDSTMVLPIDSATGEGLIEATRNVLGGLTAREAKVLRMRFGIDMNTDHTLEEVGKQFDVTRERIRQIEAKALRKLRHPSRSEPLRSFLDE
;
A
#
# COMPACT_ATOMS: atom_id res chain seq x y z
N MET A 1 33.82 -32.11 -17.07
CA MET A 1 34.32 -32.07 -18.46
C MET A 1 33.28 -31.56 -19.46
N ALA A 2 31.99 -31.48 -19.13
CA ALA A 2 30.95 -30.96 -20.04
C ALA A 2 31.06 -29.44 -20.33
N GLY A 3 31.31 -28.60 -19.31
CA GLY A 3 31.40 -27.13 -19.48
C GLY A 3 32.49 -26.62 -20.42
N ASN A 4 33.59 -27.36 -20.63
CA ASN A 4 34.67 -26.94 -21.52
C ASN A 4 34.37 -27.23 -23.01
N ALA A 5 33.49 -28.19 -23.29
CA ALA A 5 33.04 -28.49 -24.65
C ALA A 5 31.91 -27.55 -25.07
N GLN A 6 31.08 -27.10 -24.12
CA GLN A 6 29.99 -26.15 -24.31
C GLN A 6 30.49 -24.76 -24.70
N GLN A 7 31.54 -24.25 -24.02
CA GLN A 7 32.21 -23.00 -24.39
C GLN A 7 32.83 -22.99 -25.79
N SER A 8 33.16 -24.15 -26.37
CA SER A 8 33.68 -24.25 -27.73
C SER A 8 32.58 -24.01 -28.77
N ARG A 9 31.37 -24.56 -28.55
CA ARG A 9 30.26 -24.51 -29.51
C ARG A 9 29.68 -23.10 -29.69
N LEU A 10 29.50 -22.36 -28.60
CA LEU A 10 28.98 -20.99 -28.69
C LEU A 10 30.00 -20.03 -29.32
N LYS A 11 31.30 -20.24 -29.05
CA LYS A 11 32.38 -19.50 -29.73
C LYS A 11 32.46 -19.80 -31.22
N GLU A 12 32.22 -21.05 -31.60
CA GLU A 12 32.13 -21.46 -33.01
C GLU A 12 30.91 -20.82 -33.71
N LEU A 13 29.75 -20.76 -33.04
CA LEU A 13 28.55 -20.08 -33.54
C LEU A 13 28.80 -18.58 -33.76
N ILE A 14 29.41 -17.89 -32.79
CA ILE A 14 29.74 -16.46 -32.89
C ILE A 14 30.75 -16.21 -34.01
N ALA A 15 31.77 -17.05 -34.15
CA ALA A 15 32.74 -16.92 -35.24
C ALA A 15 32.08 -17.08 -36.62
N ARG A 16 31.16 -18.05 -36.75
CA ARG A 16 30.40 -18.27 -37.98
C ARG A 16 29.43 -17.13 -38.28
N GLY A 17 28.73 -16.61 -37.28
CA GLY A 17 27.85 -15.45 -37.43
C GLY A 17 28.60 -14.18 -37.84
N LYS A 18 29.82 -13.95 -37.31
CA LYS A 18 30.68 -12.83 -37.73
C LYS A 18 31.21 -12.98 -39.16
N GLU A 19 31.44 -14.21 -39.63
CA GLU A 19 31.87 -14.47 -41.01
C GLU A 19 30.71 -14.33 -42.01
N GLN A 20 29.50 -14.73 -41.62
CA GLN A 20 28.31 -14.74 -42.47
C GLN A 20 27.54 -13.41 -42.45
N GLY A 21 27.68 -12.61 -41.39
CA GLY A 21 26.91 -11.38 -41.18
C GLY A 21 25.49 -11.60 -40.69
N PHE A 22 25.04 -12.85 -40.59
CA PHE A 22 23.74 -13.26 -40.06
C PHE A 22 23.83 -14.64 -39.40
N LEU A 23 22.82 -14.99 -38.60
CA LEU A 23 22.58 -16.35 -38.09
C LEU A 23 21.10 -16.70 -38.22
N THR A 24 20.78 -17.95 -38.52
CA THR A 24 19.38 -18.39 -38.53
C THR A 24 18.92 -18.87 -37.15
N TYR A 25 17.62 -18.75 -36.83
CA TYR A 25 17.06 -19.30 -35.58
C TYR A 25 17.36 -20.81 -35.43
N ALA A 26 17.37 -21.56 -36.53
CA ALA A 26 17.72 -22.98 -36.52
C ALA A 26 19.19 -23.21 -36.12
N GLU A 27 20.12 -22.42 -36.68
CA GLU A 27 21.55 -22.52 -36.34
C GLU A 27 21.81 -22.12 -34.89
N VAL A 28 21.14 -21.09 -34.37
CA VAL A 28 21.23 -20.71 -32.97
C VAL A 28 20.73 -21.85 -32.08
N ASN A 29 19.55 -22.41 -32.37
CA ASN A 29 18.95 -23.50 -31.58
C ASN A 29 19.78 -24.80 -31.60
N ASP A 30 20.40 -25.14 -32.72
CA ASP A 30 21.27 -26.33 -32.86
C ASP A 30 22.57 -26.23 -32.03
N HIS A 31 23.03 -25.00 -31.76
CA HIS A 31 24.28 -24.74 -31.03
C HIS A 31 24.04 -24.38 -29.57
N LEU A 32 22.78 -24.14 -29.16
CA LEU A 32 22.39 -23.96 -27.77
C LEU A 32 22.41 -25.31 -27.02
N PRO A 33 22.79 -25.34 -25.73
CA PRO A 33 22.71 -26.54 -24.92
C PRO A 33 21.27 -27.03 -24.76
N GLU A 34 21.06 -28.35 -24.81
CA GLU A 34 19.77 -29.00 -24.49
C GLU A 34 19.26 -28.68 -23.07
N ASP A 35 20.14 -28.18 -22.19
CA ASP A 35 19.83 -27.77 -20.81
C ASP A 35 19.15 -26.38 -20.73
N ILE A 36 19.20 -25.56 -21.80
CA ILE A 36 18.48 -24.27 -21.87
C ILE A 36 17.08 -24.56 -22.42
N ALA A 37 16.16 -24.91 -21.52
CA ALA A 37 14.76 -25.17 -21.87
C ALA A 37 13.87 -23.92 -21.84
N ASP A 38 14.40 -22.79 -21.35
CA ASP A 38 13.64 -21.57 -21.09
C ASP A 38 13.64 -20.63 -22.32
N PRO A 39 12.48 -20.35 -22.95
CA PRO A 39 12.40 -19.47 -24.12
C PRO A 39 12.97 -18.06 -23.87
N ASP A 40 12.74 -17.50 -22.68
CA ASP A 40 13.23 -16.16 -22.31
C ASP A 40 14.77 -16.10 -22.30
N GLN A 41 15.45 -17.18 -21.89
CA GLN A 41 16.91 -17.25 -21.94
C GLN A 41 17.42 -17.33 -23.39
N VAL A 42 16.66 -17.99 -24.27
CA VAL A 42 16.99 -18.05 -25.70
C VAL A 42 16.83 -16.67 -26.34
N GLU A 43 15.76 -15.95 -26.02
CA GLU A 43 15.52 -14.59 -26.48
C GLU A 43 16.58 -13.60 -25.96
N ASP A 44 16.98 -13.71 -24.68
CA ASP A 44 18.10 -12.94 -24.11
C ASP A 44 19.42 -13.21 -24.86
N ILE A 45 19.70 -14.47 -25.20
CA ILE A 45 20.90 -14.84 -25.98
C ILE A 45 20.82 -14.28 -27.40
N ILE A 46 19.65 -14.30 -28.03
CA ILE A 46 19.43 -13.73 -29.36
C ILE A 46 19.62 -12.21 -29.34
N SER A 47 19.10 -11.52 -28.31
CA SER A 47 19.33 -10.08 -28.12
C SER A 47 20.82 -9.78 -27.95
N MET A 48 21.55 -10.59 -27.15
CA MET A 48 23.00 -10.43 -27.00
C MET A 48 23.76 -10.67 -28.31
N ILE A 49 23.31 -11.59 -29.17
CA ILE A 49 23.90 -11.84 -30.49
C ILE A 49 23.62 -10.68 -31.45
N ASN A 50 22.41 -10.12 -31.43
CA ASN A 50 22.07 -8.92 -32.20
C ASN A 50 22.90 -7.70 -31.74
N ASP A 51 23.10 -7.51 -30.43
CA ASP A 51 23.95 -6.45 -29.87
C ASP A 51 25.42 -6.58 -30.29
N MET A 52 25.87 -7.80 -30.65
CA MET A 52 27.19 -8.06 -31.22
C MET A 52 27.29 -7.71 -32.72
N GLY A 53 26.22 -7.20 -33.33
CA GLY A 53 26.13 -6.86 -34.74
C GLY A 53 25.93 -8.06 -35.66
N ILE A 54 25.34 -9.16 -35.15
CA ILE A 54 24.99 -10.34 -35.94
C ILE A 54 23.47 -10.45 -35.98
N ASN A 55 22.84 -10.20 -37.13
CA ASN A 55 21.39 -10.27 -37.24
C ASN A 55 20.90 -11.72 -37.22
N VAL A 56 20.05 -12.04 -36.23
CA VAL A 56 19.36 -13.34 -36.16
C VAL A 56 18.04 -13.27 -36.92
N VAL A 57 17.89 -14.12 -37.94
CA VAL A 57 16.74 -14.12 -38.87
C VAL A 57 16.10 -15.51 -39.00
N GLU A 58 14.81 -15.58 -39.34
CA GLU A 58 14.11 -16.87 -39.53
C GLU A 58 14.54 -17.60 -40.79
N GLU A 59 14.72 -16.86 -41.89
CA GLU A 59 15.22 -17.38 -43.17
C GLU A 59 16.49 -16.63 -43.57
N ALA A 60 17.40 -17.33 -44.26
CA ALA A 60 18.65 -16.73 -44.73
C ALA A 60 18.33 -15.57 -45.70
N PRO A 61 18.94 -14.38 -45.51
CA PRO A 61 18.68 -13.23 -46.36
C PRO A 61 19.34 -13.42 -47.73
N ASP A 62 18.71 -12.87 -48.77
CA ASP A 62 19.26 -12.86 -50.13
C ASP A 62 20.57 -12.04 -50.23
N GLU A 63 21.42 -12.29 -51.23
CA GLU A 63 22.72 -11.59 -51.39
C GLU A 63 22.58 -10.06 -51.47
N ASP A 64 21.47 -9.55 -52.04
CA ASP A 64 21.21 -8.11 -52.18
C ASP A 64 20.90 -7.44 -50.82
N THR A 65 20.24 -8.14 -49.89
CA THR A 65 19.91 -7.59 -48.56
C THR A 65 21.13 -7.57 -47.64
N LEU A 66 22.04 -8.55 -47.77
CA LEU A 66 23.33 -8.58 -47.06
C LEU A 66 24.28 -7.46 -47.49
N MET A 67 24.19 -6.99 -48.73
CA MET A 67 25.01 -5.87 -49.22
C MET A 67 24.49 -4.50 -48.77
N MET A 68 23.25 -4.41 -48.31
CA MET A 68 22.60 -3.16 -47.90
C MET A 68 22.60 -2.93 -46.37
N SER A 69 22.90 -3.95 -45.56
CA SER A 69 23.05 -3.83 -44.11
C SER A 69 24.43 -3.25 -43.77
N ASP A 70 24.46 -2.02 -43.26
CA ASP A 70 25.67 -1.31 -42.83
C ASP A 70 25.82 -1.41 -41.31
N ASP A 71 26.13 -2.62 -40.82
CA ASP A 71 26.28 -2.87 -39.38
C ASP A 71 27.73 -2.66 -38.94
N SER A 72 28.01 -1.46 -38.41
CA SER A 72 29.26 -1.18 -37.69
C SER A 72 29.17 -1.70 -36.25
N ALA A 73 29.68 -2.89 -35.99
CA ALA A 73 29.79 -3.42 -34.63
C ALA A 73 30.83 -2.63 -33.80
N ASP A 74 30.44 -2.13 -32.63
CA ASP A 74 31.37 -1.55 -31.65
C ASP A 74 32.16 -2.70 -30.98
N GLU A 75 33.48 -2.73 -31.15
CA GLU A 75 34.36 -3.76 -30.55
C GLU A 75 34.22 -3.81 -29.01
N SER A 76 33.84 -2.69 -28.37
CA SER A 76 33.59 -2.64 -26.93
C SER A 76 32.32 -3.40 -26.52
N ALA A 77 31.24 -3.31 -27.30
CA ALA A 77 29.99 -4.01 -27.03
C ALA A 77 30.14 -5.52 -27.25
N ALA A 78 30.96 -5.92 -28.23
CA ALA A 78 31.25 -7.32 -28.49
C ALA A 78 32.03 -8.01 -27.36
N GLU A 79 32.98 -7.32 -26.70
CA GLU A 79 33.70 -7.88 -25.55
C GLU A 79 32.79 -8.01 -24.32
N GLU A 80 31.89 -7.06 -24.10
CA GLU A 80 30.91 -7.08 -23.00
C GLU A 80 29.87 -8.19 -23.18
N ALA A 81 29.33 -8.37 -24.38
CA ALA A 81 28.39 -9.45 -24.72
C ALA A 81 29.01 -10.85 -24.55
N VAL A 82 30.28 -11.04 -24.94
CA VAL A 82 30.99 -12.31 -24.74
C VAL A 82 31.19 -12.62 -23.25
N ALA A 83 31.49 -11.59 -22.44
CA ALA A 83 31.59 -11.75 -20.99
C ALA A 83 30.21 -12.05 -20.35
N ALA A 84 29.13 -11.44 -20.85
CA ALA A 84 27.77 -11.68 -20.40
C ALA A 84 27.31 -13.12 -20.72
N LEU A 85 27.53 -13.60 -21.95
CA LEU A 85 27.20 -14.98 -22.36
C LEU A 85 27.96 -16.02 -21.53
N ALA A 86 29.24 -15.78 -21.23
CA ALA A 86 30.02 -16.66 -20.35
C ALA A 86 29.52 -16.66 -18.89
N ALA A 87 28.94 -15.56 -18.42
CA ALA A 87 28.34 -15.47 -17.09
C ALA A 87 26.97 -16.16 -17.02
N VAL A 88 26.16 -16.06 -18.07
CA VAL A 88 24.86 -16.75 -18.20
C VAL A 88 25.03 -18.27 -18.15
N GLU A 89 26.08 -18.80 -18.79
CA GLU A 89 26.43 -20.23 -18.78
C GLU A 89 26.74 -20.77 -17.36
N SER A 90 27.30 -19.93 -16.49
CA SER A 90 27.70 -20.35 -15.14
C SER A 90 26.54 -20.54 -14.16
N ASP A 91 25.35 -20.01 -14.50
CA ASP A 91 24.22 -19.88 -13.58
C ASP A 91 22.93 -20.40 -14.23
N VAL A 92 22.87 -21.74 -14.40
CA VAL A 92 21.79 -22.53 -15.05
C VAL A 92 20.38 -22.32 -14.43
N GLY A 93 20.26 -21.51 -13.37
CA GLY A 93 18.99 -21.09 -12.78
C GLY A 93 18.69 -19.58 -12.88
N ARG A 94 19.48 -18.80 -13.62
CA ARG A 94 19.26 -17.36 -13.75
C ARG A 94 18.08 -17.10 -14.70
N THR A 95 16.94 -16.72 -14.15
CA THR A 95 15.78 -16.24 -14.90
C THR A 95 15.59 -14.75 -14.65
N THR A 96 15.21 -14.01 -15.69
CA THR A 96 14.85 -12.60 -15.64
C THR A 96 13.38 -12.40 -15.23
N ASP A 97 12.54 -13.43 -15.37
CA ASP A 97 11.12 -13.39 -14.99
C ASP A 97 10.94 -13.41 -13.46
N PRO A 98 10.42 -12.32 -12.86
CA PRO A 98 10.18 -12.27 -11.42
C PRO A 98 9.16 -13.33 -10.94
N VAL A 99 8.24 -13.78 -11.80
CA VAL A 99 7.28 -14.87 -11.47
C VAL A 99 8.03 -16.16 -11.20
N ARG A 100 8.97 -16.54 -12.08
CA ARG A 100 9.77 -17.76 -11.90
C ARG A 100 10.69 -17.67 -10.68
N MET A 101 11.31 -16.51 -10.44
CA MET A 101 12.09 -16.27 -9.23
C MET A 101 11.26 -16.53 -7.97
N TYR A 102 10.05 -15.96 -7.93
CA TYR A 102 9.13 -16.12 -6.81
C TYR A 102 8.67 -17.58 -6.63
N MET A 103 8.31 -18.27 -7.71
CA MET A 103 7.90 -19.68 -7.67
C MET A 103 9.01 -20.59 -7.13
N ARG A 104 10.26 -20.31 -7.50
CA ARG A 104 11.44 -21.06 -7.00
C ARG A 104 11.66 -20.84 -5.52
N GLU A 105 11.65 -19.59 -5.05
CA GLU A 105 11.84 -19.28 -3.62
C GLU A 105 10.74 -19.89 -2.77
N MET A 106 9.49 -19.77 -3.19
CA MET A 106 8.36 -20.42 -2.53
C MET A 106 8.49 -21.96 -2.55
N GLY A 107 9.00 -22.52 -3.65
CA GLY A 107 9.24 -23.94 -3.83
C GLY A 107 10.08 -24.57 -2.72
N THR A 108 10.95 -23.79 -2.07
CA THR A 108 11.83 -24.25 -0.98
C THR A 108 11.12 -24.57 0.33
N VAL A 109 9.92 -24.02 0.55
CA VAL A 109 9.17 -24.18 1.79
C VAL A 109 8.25 -25.40 1.68
N GLU A 110 8.30 -26.31 2.65
CA GLU A 110 7.44 -27.50 2.69
C GLU A 110 5.97 -27.16 3.01
N LEU A 111 5.04 -28.00 2.54
CA LEU A 111 3.62 -27.85 2.86
C LEU A 111 3.34 -28.25 4.31
N LEU A 112 2.44 -27.53 4.96
CA LEU A 112 2.07 -27.78 6.35
C LEU A 112 0.94 -28.82 6.46
N THR A 113 1.02 -29.70 7.45
CA THR A 113 -0.09 -30.60 7.81
C THR A 113 -1.07 -29.88 8.76
N ARG A 114 -2.30 -30.39 8.89
CA ARG A 114 -3.30 -29.84 9.85
C ARG A 114 -2.75 -29.77 11.29
N GLU A 115 -1.97 -30.77 11.71
CA GLU A 115 -1.32 -30.73 13.03
C GLU A 115 -0.23 -29.64 13.11
N GLY A 116 0.50 -29.43 12.01
CA GLY A 116 1.45 -28.33 11.87
C GLY A 116 0.77 -26.96 12.00
N GLU A 117 -0.36 -26.76 11.33
CA GLU A 117 -1.17 -25.53 11.41
C GLU A 117 -1.55 -25.22 12.86
N ILE A 118 -2.07 -26.21 13.59
CA ILE A 118 -2.46 -26.06 15.00
C ILE A 118 -1.24 -25.76 15.88
N LYS A 119 -0.09 -26.43 15.64
CA LYS A 119 1.15 -26.16 16.39
C LYS A 119 1.63 -24.73 16.19
N ILE A 120 1.58 -24.22 14.97
CA ILE A 120 1.97 -22.83 14.67
C ILE A 120 0.97 -21.85 15.29
N ALA A 121 -0.34 -22.10 15.17
CA ALA A 121 -1.38 -21.26 15.78
C ALA A 121 -1.21 -21.18 17.31
N LYS A 122 -0.93 -22.30 17.98
CA LYS A 122 -0.61 -22.32 19.42
C LYS A 122 0.64 -21.51 19.76
N ARG A 123 1.69 -21.56 18.93
CA ARG A 123 2.91 -20.75 19.10
C ARG A 123 2.63 -19.25 18.93
N ILE A 124 1.72 -18.88 18.03
CA ILE A 124 1.27 -17.49 17.86
C ILE A 124 0.55 -17.02 19.14
N GLU A 125 -0.42 -17.80 19.61
CA GLU A 125 -1.15 -17.50 20.86
C GLU A 125 -0.22 -17.39 22.06
N GLU A 126 0.75 -18.30 22.19
CA GLU A 126 1.74 -18.27 23.27
C GLU A 126 2.61 -17.00 23.23
N GLY A 127 3.06 -16.59 22.04
CA GLY A 127 3.81 -15.33 21.88
C GLY A 127 2.97 -14.10 22.23
N LEU A 128 1.69 -14.06 21.84
CA LEU A 128 0.78 -12.98 22.21
C LEU A 128 0.49 -12.96 23.72
N ARG A 129 0.33 -14.14 24.34
CA ARG A 129 0.15 -14.29 25.79
C ARG A 129 1.37 -13.79 26.56
N GLU A 130 2.58 -14.09 26.10
CA GLU A 130 3.82 -13.57 26.68
C GLU A 130 3.89 -12.04 26.61
N VAL A 131 3.41 -11.43 25.51
CA VAL A 131 3.32 -9.97 25.38
C VAL A 131 2.31 -9.40 26.38
N MET A 132 1.10 -9.95 26.44
CA MET A 132 0.05 -9.51 27.38
C MET A 132 0.50 -9.67 28.83
N SER A 133 1.13 -10.80 29.17
CA SER A 133 1.75 -11.03 30.48
C SER A 133 2.78 -9.94 30.80
N SER A 134 3.65 -9.60 29.84
CA SER A 134 4.65 -8.53 30.02
C SER A 134 4.02 -7.15 30.23
N LEU A 135 2.91 -6.84 29.55
CA LEU A 135 2.19 -5.59 29.73
C LEU A 135 1.57 -5.43 31.12
N SER A 136 1.21 -6.53 31.79
CA SER A 136 0.70 -6.46 33.17
C SER A 136 1.73 -5.87 34.16
N TYR A 137 3.03 -6.04 33.90
CA TYR A 137 4.11 -5.50 34.73
C TYR A 137 4.30 -3.99 34.56
N LEU A 138 3.70 -3.39 33.51
CA LEU A 138 3.71 -1.95 33.31
C LEU A 138 2.69 -1.28 34.26
N PRO A 139 3.13 -0.34 35.12
CA PRO A 139 2.22 0.37 36.01
C PRO A 139 1.17 1.15 35.23
N GLY A 140 -0.09 1.08 35.67
CA GLY A 140 -1.21 1.77 35.03
C GLY A 140 -1.70 1.16 33.72
N ALA A 141 -1.05 0.12 33.17
CA ALA A 141 -1.52 -0.55 31.95
C ALA A 141 -2.88 -1.22 32.19
N VAL A 142 -2.97 -2.07 33.22
CA VAL A 142 -4.20 -2.76 33.63
C VAL A 142 -5.27 -1.73 34.01
N ASP A 143 -4.92 -0.69 34.77
CA ASP A 143 -5.85 0.39 35.13
C ASP A 143 -6.40 1.12 33.90
N SER A 144 -5.58 1.34 32.89
CA SER A 144 -6.03 1.99 31.66
C SER A 144 -7.03 1.13 30.89
N ILE A 145 -6.89 -0.19 30.93
CA ILE A 145 -7.84 -1.14 30.33
C ILE A 145 -9.12 -1.21 31.15
N LEU A 146 -9.02 -1.29 32.49
CA LEU A 146 -10.19 -1.26 33.38
C LEU A 146 -10.99 0.04 33.23
N LYS A 147 -10.33 1.20 33.08
CA LYS A 147 -11.01 2.47 32.80
C LYS A 147 -11.77 2.47 31.48
N VAL A 148 -11.20 1.88 30.43
CA VAL A 148 -11.90 1.76 29.14
C VAL A 148 -13.06 0.76 29.26
N TYR A 149 -12.90 -0.31 30.03
CA TYR A 149 -14.00 -1.21 30.35
C TYR A 149 -15.13 -0.50 31.11
N ASP A 150 -14.81 0.32 32.12
CA ASP A 150 -15.81 1.09 32.87
C ASP A 150 -16.61 2.03 31.93
N GLN A 151 -15.94 2.64 30.94
CA GLN A 151 -16.59 3.46 29.92
C GLN A 151 -17.54 2.69 28.99
N THR A 152 -17.34 1.38 28.78
CA THR A 152 -18.30 0.58 28.00
C THR A 152 -19.53 0.21 28.83
N GLN A 153 -19.46 0.32 30.16
CA GLN A 153 -20.58 0.07 31.08
C GLN A 153 -21.40 1.34 31.39
N ASP A 154 -20.95 2.52 30.95
CA ASP A 154 -21.65 3.79 31.21
C ASP A 154 -23.02 3.86 30.49
N GLU A 155 -24.08 4.15 31.24
CA GLU A 155 -25.47 4.16 30.74
C GLU A 155 -25.79 5.31 29.75
N GLU A 156 -25.04 6.42 29.81
CA GLU A 156 -25.30 7.60 28.96
C GLU A 156 -24.74 7.49 27.53
N ALA A 157 -23.68 6.68 27.32
CA ALA A 157 -23.06 6.43 26.02
C ALA A 157 -22.29 5.09 26.03
N PRO A 158 -22.99 3.94 25.97
CA PRO A 158 -22.34 2.64 26.07
C PRO A 158 -21.43 2.40 24.86
N GLY A 159 -20.12 2.40 25.08
CA GLY A 159 -19.15 1.90 24.10
C GLY A 159 -19.41 0.42 23.81
N ARG A 160 -19.16 -0.04 22.58
CA ARG A 160 -19.32 -1.46 22.25
C ARG A 160 -18.20 -2.26 22.91
N LEU A 161 -18.51 -3.37 23.57
CA LEU A 161 -17.50 -4.23 24.22
C LEU A 161 -16.45 -4.76 23.22
N SER A 162 -16.87 -4.95 21.97
CA SER A 162 -16.00 -5.32 20.84
C SER A 162 -14.93 -4.29 20.48
N ASP A 163 -15.13 -3.01 20.85
CA ASP A 163 -14.12 -1.97 20.62
C ASP A 163 -12.91 -2.14 21.54
N LEU A 164 -13.10 -2.74 22.72
CA LEU A 164 -12.07 -2.97 23.72
C LEU A 164 -11.29 -4.28 23.44
N PHE A 165 -12.00 -5.39 23.24
CA PHE A 165 -11.39 -6.70 23.06
C PHE A 165 -12.32 -7.62 22.25
N SER A 166 -11.76 -8.65 21.61
CA SER A 166 -12.54 -9.57 20.78
C SER A 166 -12.90 -10.88 21.49
N GLY A 167 -12.22 -11.24 22.58
CA GLY A 167 -12.45 -12.49 23.32
C GLY A 167 -11.29 -12.88 24.24
N PHE A 168 -11.36 -14.07 24.83
CA PHE A 168 -10.32 -14.63 25.70
C PHE A 168 -9.60 -15.82 25.04
N ILE A 169 -8.31 -15.97 25.34
CA ILE A 169 -7.42 -17.03 24.83
C ILE A 169 -7.08 -17.98 25.97
N ASP A 170 -8.00 -18.89 26.28
CA ASP A 170 -7.83 -19.80 27.41
C ASP A 170 -7.00 -21.05 27.06
N PRO A 171 -6.06 -21.49 27.91
CA PRO A 171 -5.23 -22.66 27.64
C PRO A 171 -6.03 -23.98 27.48
N ASP A 172 -7.20 -24.08 28.11
CA ASP A 172 -7.84 -25.37 28.43
C ASP A 172 -9.21 -25.62 27.77
N GLU A 173 -9.73 -24.72 26.93
CA GLU A 173 -10.85 -25.09 26.06
C GLU A 173 -10.38 -26.08 25.00
N GLY A 174 -10.59 -27.38 25.28
CA GLY A 174 -10.42 -28.45 24.30
C GLY A 174 -11.19 -28.13 23.02
N ILE A 175 -10.61 -28.51 21.88
CA ILE A 175 -11.26 -28.40 20.57
C ILE A 175 -12.59 -29.16 20.68
N PRO A 176 -13.76 -28.50 20.52
CA PRO A 176 -15.04 -29.21 20.48
C PRO A 176 -14.95 -30.32 19.42
N GLY A 177 -15.42 -31.51 19.80
CA GLY A 177 -15.34 -32.72 19.01
C GLY A 177 -15.75 -32.47 17.56
N VAL A 178 -14.92 -33.02 16.66
CA VAL A 178 -15.04 -32.96 15.20
C VAL A 178 -16.47 -33.28 14.77
N ALA A 179 -17.25 -32.26 14.42
CA ALA A 179 -18.29 -32.42 13.43
C ALA A 179 -17.56 -32.35 12.09
N GLU A 180 -17.41 -33.50 11.43
CA GLU A 180 -17.19 -33.53 9.99
C GLU A 180 -18.38 -32.81 9.36
N VAL A 181 -18.19 -31.53 9.05
CA VAL A 181 -19.03 -30.87 8.06
C VAL A 181 -18.57 -31.46 6.74
N GLU A 182 -19.41 -32.32 6.17
CA GLU A 182 -19.28 -32.79 4.79
C GLU A 182 -19.05 -31.56 3.90
N LEU A 183 -17.90 -31.58 3.22
CA LEU A 183 -17.68 -30.73 2.06
C LEU A 183 -18.82 -31.01 1.07
N PRO A 184 -19.38 -30.01 0.38
CA PRO A 184 -20.09 -30.28 -0.86
C PRO A 184 -19.13 -31.06 -1.77
N GLU A 185 -19.58 -32.22 -2.24
CA GLU A 185 -18.79 -33.13 -3.08
C GLU A 185 -18.22 -32.40 -4.30
N GLU A 186 -16.98 -32.75 -4.61
CA GLU A 186 -16.28 -32.41 -5.84
C GLU A 186 -17.12 -32.85 -7.06
N VAL A 187 -17.41 -31.91 -7.96
CA VAL A 187 -17.94 -32.27 -9.28
C VAL A 187 -16.80 -32.93 -10.06
N GLU A 188 -16.93 -34.24 -10.28
CA GLU A 188 -16.06 -34.99 -11.18
C GLU A 188 -16.08 -34.36 -12.57
N THR A 189 -14.89 -33.99 -13.04
CA THR A 189 -14.63 -33.60 -14.42
C THR A 189 -15.01 -34.75 -15.36
N THR A 190 -16.15 -34.63 -16.03
CA THR A 190 -16.37 -35.28 -17.32
C THR A 190 -16.34 -34.22 -18.40
N SER A 191 -15.37 -34.33 -19.32
CA SER A 191 -15.22 -33.42 -20.45
C SER A 191 -16.47 -33.46 -21.33
N SER A 192 -17.15 -32.33 -21.51
CA SER A 192 -17.81 -31.89 -22.76
C SER A 192 -18.59 -30.59 -22.54
N GLY A 193 -18.12 -29.50 -23.13
CA GLY A 193 -18.97 -28.36 -23.53
C GLY A 193 -19.18 -27.25 -22.48
N ASP A 194 -18.44 -26.16 -22.69
CA ASP A 194 -18.81 -24.75 -22.46
C ASP A 194 -19.95 -24.47 -21.44
N GLY A 195 -19.56 -23.99 -20.26
CA GLY A 195 -20.48 -23.58 -19.19
C GLY A 195 -19.73 -22.86 -18.07
N ASP A 196 -19.72 -21.53 -18.15
CA ASP A 196 -19.40 -20.62 -17.05
C ASP A 196 -20.38 -20.91 -15.88
N GLU A 197 -19.94 -21.64 -14.86
CA GLU A 197 -20.70 -21.84 -13.62
C GLU A 197 -19.94 -21.33 -12.40
N ASP A 198 -20.70 -20.53 -11.63
CA ASP A 198 -20.58 -20.27 -10.19
C ASP A 198 -19.70 -19.11 -9.69
N ASP A 199 -20.08 -17.89 -10.07
CA ASP A 199 -19.95 -16.69 -9.24
C ASP A 199 -21.35 -16.26 -8.72
N GLU A 200 -21.87 -17.00 -7.74
CA GLU A 200 -23.00 -16.59 -6.90
C GLU A 200 -22.55 -16.44 -5.44
N GLU A 201 -22.02 -15.27 -5.10
CA GLU A 201 -22.28 -14.66 -3.80
C GLU A 201 -22.65 -13.20 -4.05
N SER A 202 -23.95 -12.91 -3.96
CA SER A 202 -24.43 -11.57 -3.71
C SER A 202 -23.87 -11.12 -2.37
N GLU A 203 -22.89 -10.21 -2.38
CA GLU A 203 -22.54 -9.41 -1.20
C GLU A 203 -23.72 -8.46 -0.90
N GLU A 204 -24.80 -9.02 -0.34
CA GLU A 204 -25.80 -8.24 0.37
C GLU A 204 -25.19 -7.83 1.71
N ASP A 205 -24.96 -6.53 1.85
CA ASP A 205 -24.77 -5.77 3.09
C ASP A 205 -23.77 -6.34 4.11
N ASP A 206 -22.55 -5.81 4.01
CA ASP A 206 -21.48 -5.77 5.01
C ASP A 206 -21.91 -5.00 6.28
N ASP A 207 -22.85 -5.54 7.07
CA ASP A 207 -23.12 -5.04 8.42
C ASP A 207 -23.65 -6.06 9.46
N THR A 208 -23.73 -7.37 9.16
CA THR A 208 -24.21 -8.37 10.16
C THR A 208 -23.33 -9.60 10.41
N ALA A 209 -22.13 -9.69 9.86
CA ALA A 209 -21.21 -10.80 10.16
C ALA A 209 -20.34 -10.61 11.43
N SER A 210 -20.94 -10.08 12.50
CA SER A 210 -20.33 -10.04 13.85
C SER A 210 -21.34 -10.42 14.94
N GLU A 211 -22.15 -11.46 14.73
CA GLU A 211 -22.93 -12.10 15.82
C GLU A 211 -22.04 -13.00 16.70
N GLY A 212 -20.92 -12.46 17.16
CA GLY A 212 -19.97 -13.14 18.04
C GLY A 212 -19.16 -12.12 18.83
N GLY A 213 -19.83 -11.13 19.40
CA GLY A 213 -19.20 -10.24 20.38
C GLY A 213 -18.83 -11.03 21.65
N PRO A 214 -17.83 -10.57 22.42
CA PRO A 214 -17.48 -11.19 23.69
C PRO A 214 -18.70 -11.25 24.63
N ASP A 215 -18.88 -12.37 25.33
CA ASP A 215 -19.97 -12.56 26.29
C ASP A 215 -19.86 -11.49 27.41
N PRO A 216 -20.86 -10.59 27.56
CA PRO A 216 -20.85 -9.55 28.57
C PRO A 216 -20.78 -10.08 30.01
N GLU A 217 -21.39 -11.24 30.29
CA GLU A 217 -21.41 -11.82 31.63
C GLU A 217 -20.04 -12.38 32.01
N GLU A 218 -19.43 -13.14 31.10
CA GLU A 218 -18.07 -13.66 31.28
C GLU A 218 -17.05 -12.53 31.40
N ALA A 219 -17.17 -11.50 30.54
CA ALA A 219 -16.32 -10.32 30.60
C ALA A 219 -16.40 -9.66 31.98
N ARG A 220 -17.60 -9.44 32.50
CA ARG A 220 -17.80 -8.82 33.83
C ARG A 220 -17.11 -9.62 34.94
N VAL A 221 -17.26 -10.94 34.96
CA VAL A 221 -16.63 -11.79 35.99
C VAL A 221 -15.12 -11.69 35.92
N ARG A 222 -14.53 -11.80 34.71
CA ARG A 222 -13.06 -11.77 34.55
C ARG A 222 -12.48 -10.38 34.81
N PHE A 223 -13.11 -9.30 34.34
CA PHE A 223 -12.63 -7.94 34.61
C PHE A 223 -12.71 -7.58 36.09
N GLU A 224 -13.72 -8.07 36.82
CA GLU A 224 -13.80 -7.87 38.27
C GLU A 224 -12.69 -8.64 39.01
N GLN A 225 -12.43 -9.89 38.62
CA GLN A 225 -11.29 -10.66 39.17
C GLN A 225 -9.94 -9.96 38.91
N ILE A 226 -9.77 -9.39 37.71
CA ILE A 226 -8.57 -8.60 37.38
C ILE A 226 -8.50 -7.34 38.24
N ARG A 227 -9.62 -6.66 38.50
CA ARG A 227 -9.69 -5.47 39.36
C ARG A 227 -9.27 -5.81 40.78
N GLU A 228 -9.84 -6.85 41.37
CA GLU A 228 -9.51 -7.31 42.72
C GLU A 228 -8.02 -7.69 42.84
N GLN A 229 -7.51 -8.50 41.90
CA GLN A 229 -6.11 -8.92 41.92
C GLN A 229 -5.15 -7.76 41.66
N ASN A 230 -5.53 -6.77 40.85
CA ASN A 230 -4.72 -5.57 40.60
C ASN A 230 -4.58 -4.70 41.86
N GLU A 231 -5.65 -4.55 42.65
CA GLU A 231 -5.57 -3.85 43.95
C GLU A 231 -4.70 -4.61 44.96
N VAL A 232 -4.79 -5.95 45.01
CA VAL A 232 -3.90 -6.78 45.84
C VAL A 232 -2.44 -6.63 45.41
N ALA A 233 -2.16 -6.66 44.10
CA ALA A 233 -0.82 -6.47 43.56
C ALA A 233 -0.25 -5.08 43.89
N LYS A 234 -1.05 -4.01 43.75
CA LYS A 234 -0.66 -2.64 44.15
C LYS A 234 -0.36 -2.57 45.65
N ALA A 235 -1.24 -3.09 46.49
CA ALA A 235 -1.04 -3.09 47.95
C ALA A 235 0.23 -3.86 48.36
N ALA A 236 0.52 -4.99 47.71
CA ALA A 236 1.74 -5.74 47.95
C ALA A 236 3.00 -4.97 47.49
N ILE A 237 2.93 -4.27 46.36
CA ILE A 237 4.00 -3.42 45.85
C ILE A 237 4.27 -2.23 46.80
N ASP A 238 3.22 -1.58 47.29
CA ASP A 238 3.33 -0.43 48.20
C ASP A 238 3.91 -0.85 49.56
N LYS A 239 3.54 -2.04 50.05
CA LYS A 239 3.98 -2.55 51.36
C LYS A 239 5.39 -3.15 51.35
N HIS A 240 5.75 -3.91 50.32
CA HIS A 240 6.98 -4.70 50.27
C HIS A 240 8.01 -4.18 49.25
N GLY A 241 7.65 -3.17 48.46
CA GLY A 241 8.47 -2.64 47.37
C GLY A 241 8.44 -3.51 46.11
N ARG A 242 8.67 -2.88 44.95
CA ARG A 242 8.81 -3.56 43.66
C ARG A 242 10.03 -4.48 43.67
N GLY A 243 9.84 -5.76 43.37
CA GLY A 243 10.90 -6.78 43.31
C GLY A 243 10.99 -7.69 44.54
N SER A 244 10.16 -7.48 45.58
CA SER A 244 9.99 -8.43 46.67
C SER A 244 9.35 -9.74 46.18
N LYS A 245 9.62 -10.85 46.88
CA LYS A 245 9.05 -12.17 46.51
C LYS A 245 7.53 -12.16 46.50
N ASP A 246 6.92 -11.50 47.49
CA ASP A 246 5.47 -11.42 47.64
C ASP A 246 4.84 -10.55 46.54
N ALA A 247 5.41 -9.37 46.24
CA ALA A 247 4.92 -8.52 45.15
C ALA A 247 5.06 -9.21 43.77
N ASN A 248 6.16 -9.93 43.54
CA ASN A 248 6.34 -10.68 42.29
C ASN A 248 5.34 -11.84 42.16
N ALA A 249 4.97 -12.48 43.27
CA ALA A 249 3.98 -13.57 43.26
C ALA A 249 2.56 -13.05 42.97
N GLU A 250 2.17 -11.91 43.55
CA GLU A 250 0.87 -11.27 43.25
C GLU A 250 0.83 -10.70 41.83
N GLN A 251 1.94 -10.15 41.35
CA GLN A 251 2.08 -9.66 39.98
C GLN A 251 2.04 -10.80 38.95
N ALA A 252 2.61 -11.96 39.27
CA ALA A 252 2.53 -13.15 38.42
C ALA A 252 1.08 -13.65 38.31
N ARG A 253 0.33 -13.67 39.41
CA ARG A 253 -1.10 -14.00 39.42
C ARG A 253 -1.92 -13.01 38.59
N LEU A 254 -1.64 -11.70 38.72
CA LEU A 254 -2.26 -10.69 37.86
C LEU A 254 -1.94 -10.92 36.38
N ALA A 255 -0.68 -11.26 36.07
CA ALA A 255 -0.25 -11.56 34.72
C ALA A 255 -0.97 -12.78 34.14
N GLU A 256 -1.20 -13.83 34.92
CA GLU A 256 -1.96 -15.01 34.51
C GLU A 256 -3.41 -14.65 34.15
N LEU A 257 -4.08 -13.82 34.95
CA LEU A 257 -5.45 -13.36 34.69
C LEU A 257 -5.56 -12.38 33.51
N PHE A 258 -4.55 -11.53 33.30
CA PHE A 258 -4.54 -10.53 32.23
C PHE A 258 -4.10 -11.10 30.88
N SER A 259 -3.28 -12.16 30.88
CA SER A 259 -2.69 -12.73 29.67
C SER A 259 -3.67 -13.31 28.63
N PRO A 260 -4.85 -13.86 28.98
CA PRO A 260 -5.81 -14.39 28.02
C PRO A 260 -6.55 -13.32 27.22
N ILE A 261 -6.51 -12.05 27.61
CA ILE A 261 -7.33 -11.00 26.96
C ILE A 261 -6.79 -10.71 25.55
N LYS A 262 -7.63 -10.92 24.52
CA LYS A 262 -7.34 -10.51 23.14
C LYS A 262 -7.82 -9.09 22.89
N LEU A 263 -6.99 -8.11 23.25
CA LEU A 263 -7.28 -6.68 23.07
C LEU A 263 -7.46 -6.31 21.59
N SER A 264 -8.28 -5.29 21.36
CA SER A 264 -8.36 -4.60 20.07
C SER A 264 -6.98 -4.04 19.68
N PRO A 265 -6.59 -4.07 18.37
CA PRO A 265 -5.29 -3.58 17.92
C PRO A 265 -4.97 -2.17 18.40
N LYS A 266 -5.98 -1.29 18.43
CA LYS A 266 -5.83 0.10 18.91
C LYS A 266 -5.34 0.18 20.35
N HIS A 267 -5.93 -0.62 21.25
CA HIS A 267 -5.55 -0.61 22.67
C HIS A 267 -4.23 -1.35 22.90
N PHE A 268 -4.02 -2.45 22.18
CA PHE A 268 -2.77 -3.22 22.21
C PHE A 268 -1.56 -2.38 21.77
N GLU A 269 -1.64 -1.75 20.60
CA GLU A 269 -0.57 -0.92 20.06
C GLU A 269 -0.26 0.31 20.92
N ARG A 270 -1.29 0.92 21.53
CA ARG A 270 -1.11 2.03 22.48
C ARG A 270 -0.24 1.62 23.67
N LEU A 271 -0.54 0.49 24.30
CA LEU A 271 0.20 -0.01 25.46
C LEU A 271 1.63 -0.41 25.09
N VAL A 272 1.80 -1.15 24.00
CA VAL A 272 3.12 -1.54 23.48
C VAL A 272 3.95 -0.31 23.10
N GLY A 273 3.32 0.66 22.42
CA GLY A 273 3.93 1.92 22.02
C GLY A 273 4.43 2.74 23.21
N GLN A 274 3.65 2.81 24.30
CA GLN A 274 4.05 3.49 25.53
C GLN A 274 5.36 2.91 26.11
N VAL A 275 5.50 1.58 26.18
CA VAL A 275 6.72 0.92 26.65
C VAL A 275 7.92 1.26 25.76
N ARG A 276 7.73 1.17 24.43
CA ARG A 276 8.80 1.42 23.45
C ARG A 276 9.28 2.87 23.50
N ILE A 277 8.36 3.83 23.49
CA ILE A 277 8.68 5.26 23.57
C ILE A 277 9.50 5.55 24.83
N SER A 278 9.05 5.05 25.98
CA SER A 278 9.75 5.22 27.26
C SER A 278 11.17 4.65 27.22
N VAL A 279 11.34 3.45 26.68
CA VAL A 279 12.66 2.80 26.55
C VAL A 279 13.57 3.55 25.59
N ASP A 280 13.04 4.04 24.47
CA ASP A 280 13.82 4.76 23.47
C ASP A 280 14.22 6.14 23.97
N GLN A 281 13.37 6.82 24.74
CA GLN A 281 13.72 8.04 25.46
C GLN A 281 14.89 7.79 26.42
N VAL A 282 14.82 6.74 27.25
CA VAL A 282 15.94 6.36 28.13
C VAL A 282 17.21 6.05 27.33
N ARG A 283 17.13 5.18 26.32
CA ARG A 283 18.28 4.79 25.47
C ARG A 283 18.91 5.98 24.76
N SER A 284 18.12 6.96 24.33
CA SER A 284 18.62 8.18 23.70
C SER A 284 19.53 8.98 24.65
N GLN A 285 19.14 9.08 25.93
CA GLN A 285 19.92 9.77 26.96
C GLN A 285 21.17 8.96 27.35
N GLU A 286 21.04 7.63 27.51
CA GLU A 286 22.18 6.75 27.77
C GLU A 286 23.23 6.81 26.66
N LYS A 287 22.78 6.86 25.40
CA LYS A 287 23.67 7.01 24.24
C LYS A 287 24.36 8.37 24.25
N ALA A 288 23.67 9.44 24.61
CA ALA A 288 24.27 10.78 24.73
C ALA A 288 25.37 10.81 25.80
N ILE A 289 25.09 10.27 27.00
CA ILE A 289 26.08 10.16 28.09
C ILE A 289 27.26 9.28 27.64
N MET A 290 26.99 8.11 27.06
CA MET A 290 28.03 7.20 26.57
C MET A 290 28.92 7.87 25.51
N GLN A 291 28.34 8.67 24.60
CA GLN A 291 29.10 9.39 23.58
C GLN A 291 30.04 10.42 24.19
N VAL A 292 29.61 11.17 25.22
CA VAL A 292 30.48 12.09 25.96
C VAL A 292 31.64 11.33 26.60
N PHE A 293 31.36 10.23 27.30
CA PHE A 293 32.39 9.45 27.99
C PHE A 293 33.41 8.80 27.05
N VAL A 294 32.93 8.21 25.94
CA VAL A 294 33.79 7.47 25.01
C VAL A 294 34.52 8.41 24.05
N LYS A 295 33.85 9.40 23.46
CA LYS A 295 34.46 10.30 22.47
C LYS A 295 35.26 11.44 23.10
N GLN A 296 34.65 12.18 24.05
CA GLN A 296 35.29 13.35 24.67
C GLN A 296 36.18 12.94 25.84
N GLY A 297 35.67 12.09 26.74
CA GLY A 297 36.39 11.60 27.91
C GLY A 297 37.50 10.58 27.61
N LYS A 298 37.45 9.94 26.44
CA LYS A 298 38.30 8.79 26.07
C LYS A 298 38.29 7.66 27.11
N VAL A 299 37.13 7.47 27.77
CA VAL A 299 36.92 6.38 28.72
C VAL A 299 36.64 5.09 27.93
N PRO A 300 37.31 3.97 28.23
CA PRO A 300 36.98 2.68 27.60
C PRO A 300 35.51 2.33 27.82
N ARG A 301 34.81 1.92 26.74
CA ARG A 301 33.38 1.59 26.78
C ARG A 301 33.02 0.58 27.87
N LYS A 302 33.88 -0.42 28.10
CA LYS A 302 33.68 -1.44 29.14
C LYS A 302 33.64 -0.83 30.55
N THR A 303 34.54 0.11 30.84
CA THR A 303 34.62 0.81 32.13
C THR A 303 33.39 1.68 32.37
N PHE A 304 32.92 2.39 31.33
CA PHE A 304 31.68 3.15 31.40
C PHE A 304 30.48 2.24 31.73
N ILE A 305 30.26 1.18 30.95
CA ILE A 305 29.12 0.26 31.13
C ILE A 305 29.12 -0.35 32.54
N SER A 306 30.28 -0.83 33.03
CA SER A 306 30.36 -1.43 34.36
C SER A 306 30.04 -0.45 35.50
N SER A 307 30.29 0.84 35.29
CA SER A 307 30.00 1.86 36.29
C SER A 307 28.58 2.42 36.19
N PHE A 308 28.01 2.49 34.99
CA PHE A 308 26.74 3.18 34.71
C PHE A 308 25.52 2.28 34.94
N LEU A 309 25.67 0.96 34.76
CA LEU A 309 24.60 -0.01 34.98
C LEU A 309 24.15 -0.02 36.45
N GLY A 310 22.87 0.21 36.71
CA GLY A 310 22.29 0.30 38.06
C GLY A 310 22.41 1.68 38.72
N SER A 311 22.95 2.69 38.04
CA SER A 311 23.04 4.08 38.53
C SER A 311 22.56 5.08 37.47
N GLU A 312 21.73 4.63 36.53
CA GLU A 312 21.33 5.39 35.34
C GLU A 312 20.59 6.70 35.70
N ALA A 313 19.71 6.65 36.70
CA ALA A 313 18.95 7.80 37.19
C ALA A 313 19.60 8.54 38.37
N THR A 314 20.72 8.03 38.91
CA THR A 314 21.33 8.58 40.13
C THR A 314 22.18 9.81 39.82
N ASN A 315 21.73 10.99 40.26
CA ASN A 315 22.45 12.25 40.02
C ASN A 315 23.84 12.34 40.67
N THR A 316 24.12 11.54 41.71
CA THR A 316 25.43 11.49 42.40
C THR A 316 26.44 10.56 41.72
N TRP A 317 25.99 9.73 40.77
CA TRP A 317 26.83 8.75 40.09
C TRP A 317 28.05 9.37 39.41
N PHE A 318 27.87 10.55 38.81
CA PHE A 318 28.96 11.24 38.12
C PHE A 318 30.10 11.61 39.07
N ASP A 319 29.78 12.06 40.29
CA ASP A 319 30.76 12.40 41.31
C ASP A 319 31.47 11.15 41.85
N ASP A 320 30.72 10.07 42.08
CA ASP A 320 31.28 8.78 42.49
C ASP A 320 32.22 8.19 41.43
N PHE A 321 31.89 8.38 40.15
CA PHE A 321 32.72 7.97 39.03
C PHE A 321 34.04 8.76 38.99
N LEU A 322 33.97 10.08 39.16
CA LEU A 322 35.15 10.94 39.20
C LEU A 322 36.05 10.64 40.40
N ALA A 323 35.46 10.37 41.57
CA ALA A 323 36.21 9.97 42.77
C ALA A 323 37.00 8.67 42.55
N LYS A 324 36.42 7.68 41.85
CA LYS A 324 37.08 6.40 41.53
C LYS A 324 38.05 6.50 40.35
N HIS A 325 37.83 7.44 39.43
CA HIS A 325 38.57 7.57 38.18
C HIS A 325 39.04 8.99 37.89
N GLY A 326 39.74 9.60 38.86
CA GLY A 326 40.20 10.99 38.79
C GLY A 326 41.01 11.36 37.55
N LYS A 327 41.67 10.40 36.88
CA LYS A 327 42.40 10.62 35.60
C LYS A 327 41.54 11.12 34.44
N TYR A 328 40.21 11.00 34.52
CA TYR A 328 39.28 11.47 33.49
C TYR A 328 38.55 12.76 33.87
N ALA A 329 38.78 13.29 35.07
CA ALA A 329 38.07 14.46 35.60
C ALA A 329 38.22 15.69 34.70
N ASP A 330 39.45 16.05 34.34
CA ASP A 330 39.74 17.22 33.50
C ASP A 330 39.01 17.22 32.15
N ARG A 331 38.70 16.03 31.62
CA ARG A 331 38.03 15.87 30.32
C ARG A 331 36.51 15.81 30.40
N LEU A 332 35.96 15.38 31.54
CA LEU A 332 34.53 15.15 31.73
C LEU A 332 33.84 16.30 32.46
N GLU A 333 34.56 17.04 33.30
CA GLU A 333 34.02 18.15 34.10
C GLU A 333 33.31 19.24 33.26
N PRO A 334 33.82 19.64 32.07
CA PRO A 334 33.11 20.60 31.22
C PRO A 334 31.72 20.14 30.75
N PHE A 335 31.50 18.82 30.69
CA PHE A 335 30.24 18.22 30.24
C PHE A 335 29.31 17.83 31.40
N ARG A 336 29.65 18.17 32.64
CA ARG A 336 28.84 17.87 33.83
C ARG A 336 27.38 18.29 33.67
N GLY A 337 27.14 19.51 33.17
CA GLY A 337 25.80 20.05 32.99
C GLY A 337 24.95 19.22 32.00
N ASP A 338 25.57 18.71 30.94
CA ASP A 338 24.90 17.88 29.94
C ASP A 338 24.60 16.48 30.47
N ILE A 339 25.54 15.89 31.22
CA ILE A 339 25.39 14.57 31.85
C ILE A 339 24.27 14.62 32.90
N GLN A 340 24.30 15.62 33.80
CA GLN A 340 23.26 15.79 34.82
C GLN A 340 21.90 16.07 34.19
N ARG A 341 21.83 16.83 33.08
CA ARG A 341 20.58 17.05 32.36
C ARG A 341 20.03 15.75 31.76
N ALA A 342 20.90 14.91 31.19
CA ALA A 342 20.51 13.61 30.65
C ALA A 342 20.04 12.66 31.78
N GLN A 343 20.75 12.62 32.92
CA GLN A 343 20.33 11.82 34.08
C GLN A 343 19.01 12.30 34.69
N ARG A 344 18.77 13.61 34.77
CA ARG A 344 17.48 14.18 35.19
C ARG A 344 16.33 13.78 34.26
N LYS A 345 16.58 13.73 32.95
CA LYS A 345 15.59 13.23 31.99
C LYS A 345 15.30 11.75 32.21
N ILE A 346 16.33 10.93 32.45
CA ILE A 346 16.14 9.51 32.79
C ILE A 346 15.34 9.36 34.09
N SER A 347 15.67 10.12 35.13
CA SER A 347 14.93 10.13 36.42
C SER A 347 13.48 10.56 36.23
N PHE A 348 13.21 11.56 35.38
CA PHE A 348 11.86 11.99 35.05
C PHE A 348 11.06 10.86 34.38
N GLU A 349 11.68 10.10 33.46
CA GLU A 349 11.03 8.93 32.86
C GLU A 349 10.76 7.82 33.89
N GLU A 350 11.66 7.58 34.85
CA GLU A 350 11.42 6.63 35.95
C GLU A 350 10.23 7.06 36.83
N GLU A 351 10.10 8.37 37.10
CA GLU A 351 8.98 8.93 37.87
C GLU A 351 7.66 8.85 37.09
N MET A 352 7.67 9.08 35.78
CA MET A 352 6.47 8.99 34.94
C MET A 352 5.98 7.55 34.77
N VAL A 353 6.90 6.61 34.57
CA VAL A 353 6.57 5.19 34.32
C VAL A 353 6.42 4.39 35.62
N LEU A 354 6.93 4.91 36.74
CA LEU A 354 6.97 4.26 38.05
C LEU A 354 7.74 2.92 38.04
N LEU A 355 8.75 2.83 37.16
CA LEU A 355 9.66 1.69 37.05
C LEU A 355 11.10 2.19 36.99
N SER A 356 12.02 1.41 37.58
CA SER A 356 13.45 1.63 37.35
C SER A 356 13.81 1.34 35.88
N VAL A 357 14.86 1.97 35.37
CA VAL A 357 15.38 1.73 34.01
C VAL A 357 15.64 0.25 33.76
N GLY A 358 16.19 -0.47 34.75
CA GLY A 358 16.43 -1.90 34.66
C GLY A 358 15.15 -2.72 34.49
N GLN A 359 14.12 -2.43 35.27
CA GLN A 359 12.81 -3.09 35.18
C GLN A 359 12.11 -2.75 33.86
N LEU A 360 12.10 -1.48 33.46
CA LEU A 360 11.51 -1.03 32.20
C LEU A 360 12.16 -1.75 30.99
N LYS A 361 13.49 -1.86 31.00
CA LYS A 361 14.23 -2.60 29.96
C LYS A 361 13.92 -4.10 29.98
N GLU A 362 13.76 -4.72 31.15
CA GLU A 362 13.40 -6.14 31.25
C GLU A 362 11.97 -6.39 30.75
N VAL A 363 11.00 -5.52 31.09
CA VAL A 363 9.63 -5.58 30.55
C VAL A 363 9.66 -5.49 29.03
N ASN A 364 10.39 -4.51 28.48
CA ASN A 364 10.52 -4.37 27.03
C ASN A 364 11.25 -5.55 26.37
N ARG A 365 12.22 -6.16 27.06
CA ARG A 365 12.91 -7.35 26.57
C ARG A 365 11.95 -8.53 26.47
N ARG A 366 11.14 -8.79 27.50
CA ARG A 366 10.13 -9.86 27.49
C ARG A 366 9.07 -9.63 26.41
N LEU A 367 8.58 -8.39 26.30
CA LEU A 367 7.66 -7.96 25.24
C LEU A 367 8.25 -8.24 23.84
N SER A 368 9.50 -7.84 23.61
CA SER A 368 10.18 -8.04 22.32
C SER A 368 10.37 -9.53 21.98
N ILE A 369 10.62 -10.38 22.99
CA ILE A 369 10.76 -11.83 22.81
C ILE A 369 9.41 -12.45 22.41
N GLY A 370 8.34 -12.14 23.14
CA GLY A 370 6.99 -12.65 22.84
C GLY A 370 6.52 -12.22 21.45
N GLU A 371 6.76 -10.96 21.08
CA GLU A 371 6.41 -10.44 19.75
C GLU A 371 7.25 -11.09 18.65
N ALA A 372 8.55 -11.32 18.89
CA ALA A 372 9.40 -12.03 17.94
C ALA A 372 8.98 -13.48 17.74
N LYS A 373 8.54 -14.15 18.81
CA LYS A 373 8.00 -15.51 18.77
C LYS A 373 6.71 -15.56 17.95
N ALA A 374 5.75 -14.66 18.23
CA ALA A 374 4.50 -14.56 17.49
C ALA A 374 4.76 -14.22 16.01
N ARG A 375 5.60 -13.22 15.72
CA ARG A 375 5.91 -12.79 14.34
C ARG A 375 6.60 -13.89 13.53
N ARG A 376 7.55 -14.62 14.13
CA ARG A 376 8.20 -15.75 13.46
C ARG A 376 7.19 -16.86 13.14
N ALA A 377 6.32 -17.19 14.08
CA ALA A 377 5.28 -18.19 13.86
C ALA A 377 4.27 -17.75 12.78
N LYS A 378 3.84 -16.48 12.78
CA LYS A 378 3.02 -15.92 11.69
C LYS A 378 3.71 -16.01 10.33
N LYS A 379 4.99 -15.64 10.27
CA LYS A 379 5.80 -15.73 9.05
C LYS A 379 5.85 -17.16 8.51
N GLU A 380 6.16 -18.13 9.38
CA GLU A 380 6.19 -19.56 9.05
C GLU A 380 4.82 -20.06 8.54
N MET A 381 3.72 -19.59 9.13
CA MET A 381 2.36 -19.89 8.68
C MET A 381 2.06 -19.32 7.29
N VAL A 382 2.46 -18.08 7.01
CA VAL A 382 2.26 -17.43 5.71
C VAL A 382 3.09 -18.14 4.63
N GLU A 383 4.39 -18.37 4.89
CA GLU A 383 5.32 -19.01 3.95
C GLU A 383 4.83 -20.40 3.52
N ALA A 384 4.31 -21.20 4.45
CA ALA A 384 3.78 -22.53 4.14
C ALA A 384 2.52 -22.50 3.25
N ASN A 385 1.79 -21.38 3.23
CA ASN A 385 0.50 -21.24 2.54
C ASN A 385 0.55 -20.37 1.27
N LEU A 386 1.72 -19.91 0.83
CA LEU A 386 1.87 -19.11 -0.40
C LEU A 386 1.33 -19.84 -1.66
N ARG A 387 1.43 -21.17 -1.72
CA ARG A 387 0.89 -21.98 -2.83
C ARG A 387 -0.62 -21.89 -2.95
N LEU A 388 -1.33 -21.77 -1.81
CA LEU A 388 -2.77 -21.59 -1.81
C LEU A 388 -3.15 -20.28 -2.51
N VAL A 389 -2.45 -19.19 -2.22
CA VAL A 389 -2.69 -17.87 -2.84
C VAL A 389 -2.55 -17.96 -4.36
N ILE A 390 -1.50 -18.60 -4.85
CA ILE A 390 -1.28 -18.79 -6.29
C ILE A 390 -2.42 -19.58 -6.93
N SER A 391 -2.86 -20.68 -6.29
CA SER A 391 -3.95 -21.51 -6.81
C SER A 391 -5.27 -20.73 -6.95
N ILE A 392 -5.50 -19.77 -6.05
CA ILE A 392 -6.68 -18.89 -6.10
C ILE A 392 -6.48 -17.78 -7.14
N ALA A 393 -5.33 -17.10 -7.12
CA ALA A 393 -5.01 -15.99 -8.02
C ALA A 393 -5.02 -16.39 -9.50
N LYS A 394 -4.68 -17.64 -9.83
CA LYS A 394 -4.76 -18.18 -11.19
C LYS A 394 -6.15 -18.05 -11.82
N LYS A 395 -7.23 -18.07 -11.03
CA LYS A 395 -8.60 -17.90 -11.54
C LYS A 395 -8.93 -16.46 -11.96
N TYR A 396 -8.09 -15.51 -11.57
CA TYR A 396 -8.29 -14.08 -11.76
C TYR A 396 -7.30 -13.47 -12.77
N THR A 397 -6.47 -14.30 -13.42
CA THR A 397 -5.61 -13.86 -14.51
C THR A 397 -6.45 -13.30 -15.66
N ASN A 398 -5.91 -12.32 -16.40
CA ASN A 398 -6.57 -11.66 -17.52
C ASN A 398 -7.80 -10.80 -17.16
N ARG A 399 -7.92 -10.37 -15.89
CA ARG A 399 -8.95 -9.40 -15.44
C ARG A 399 -8.41 -7.96 -15.33
N GLY A 400 -7.36 -7.63 -16.08
CA GLY A 400 -6.76 -6.28 -16.16
C GLY A 400 -5.59 -6.02 -15.21
N LEU A 401 -5.29 -6.92 -14.27
CA LEU A 401 -4.14 -6.80 -13.36
C LEU A 401 -3.09 -7.89 -13.66
N GLN A 402 -1.80 -7.58 -13.48
CA GLN A 402 -0.71 -8.54 -13.68
C GLN A 402 -0.80 -9.68 -12.66
N PHE A 403 -0.34 -10.87 -13.05
CA PHE A 403 -0.39 -12.04 -12.18
C PHE A 403 0.38 -11.87 -10.85
N LEU A 404 1.53 -11.18 -10.88
CA LEU A 404 2.30 -10.88 -9.66
C LEU A 404 1.53 -10.00 -8.69
N ASP A 405 0.84 -8.98 -9.20
CA ASP A 405 0.06 -8.06 -8.37
C ASP A 405 -1.12 -8.79 -7.72
N LEU A 406 -1.81 -9.67 -8.45
CA LEU A 406 -2.85 -10.55 -7.90
C LEU A 406 -2.30 -11.42 -6.77
N ILE A 407 -1.09 -11.98 -6.93
CA ILE A 407 -0.44 -12.78 -5.89
C ILE A 407 -0.09 -11.90 -4.67
N GLN A 408 0.42 -10.69 -4.86
CA GLN A 408 0.76 -9.80 -3.74
C GLN A 408 -0.48 -9.40 -2.93
N GLU A 409 -1.57 -9.03 -3.61
CA GLU A 409 -2.82 -8.67 -2.95
C GLU A 409 -3.44 -9.89 -2.24
N GLY A 410 -3.36 -11.06 -2.87
CA GLY A 410 -3.71 -12.32 -2.23
C GLY A 410 -2.84 -12.65 -1.00
N ASN A 411 -1.55 -12.36 -1.03
CA ASN A 411 -0.64 -12.54 0.11
C ASN A 411 -0.99 -11.59 1.27
N ILE A 412 -1.40 -10.35 0.96
CA ILE A 412 -1.92 -9.41 1.97
C ILE A 412 -3.22 -9.95 2.59
N GLY A 413 -4.12 -10.51 1.78
CA GLY A 413 -5.32 -11.23 2.24
C GLY A 413 -4.98 -12.41 3.15
N LEU A 414 -4.00 -13.23 2.76
CA LEU A 414 -3.49 -14.35 3.56
C LEU A 414 -2.93 -13.90 4.90
N MET A 415 -2.15 -12.81 4.95
CA MET A 415 -1.63 -12.25 6.20
C MET A 415 -2.75 -11.85 7.15
N LYS A 416 -3.81 -11.21 6.64
CA LYS A 416 -5.01 -10.88 7.42
C LYS A 416 -5.72 -12.13 7.93
N ALA A 417 -5.80 -13.19 7.13
CA ALA A 417 -6.36 -14.47 7.55
C ALA A 417 -5.54 -15.10 8.69
N VAL A 418 -4.21 -15.11 8.60
CA VAL A 418 -3.33 -15.64 9.67
C VAL A 418 -3.53 -14.88 10.99
N ASP A 419 -3.71 -13.56 10.93
CA ASP A 419 -3.92 -12.74 12.13
C ASP A 419 -5.25 -13.02 12.85
N LYS A 420 -6.29 -13.42 12.10
CA LYS A 420 -7.64 -13.65 12.62
C LYS A 420 -8.01 -15.13 12.76
N PHE A 421 -7.13 -16.05 12.38
CA PHE A 421 -7.43 -17.47 12.38
C PHE A 421 -7.63 -18.03 13.79
N GLU A 422 -8.72 -18.77 13.98
CA GLU A 422 -9.10 -19.41 15.24
C GLU A 422 -9.18 -20.93 15.05
N TYR A 423 -8.11 -21.63 15.43
CA TYR A 423 -8.04 -23.09 15.25
C TYR A 423 -9.06 -23.86 16.11
N ARG A 424 -9.61 -23.24 17.17
CA ARG A 424 -10.57 -23.83 18.10
C ARG A 424 -11.92 -24.13 17.45
N ARG A 425 -12.27 -23.41 16.37
CA ARG A 425 -13.48 -23.67 15.59
C ARG A 425 -13.42 -24.99 14.80
N GLY A 426 -12.26 -25.63 14.73
CA GLY A 426 -12.10 -26.97 14.12
C GLY A 426 -11.93 -26.98 12.60
N TYR A 427 -12.19 -25.88 11.91
CA TYR A 427 -11.98 -25.76 10.46
C TYR A 427 -10.50 -25.74 10.07
N LYS A 428 -10.19 -26.24 8.86
CA LYS A 428 -8.84 -26.15 8.28
C LYS A 428 -8.50 -24.68 7.96
N PHE A 429 -7.22 -24.33 8.03
CA PHE A 429 -6.78 -22.97 7.72
C PHE A 429 -7.09 -22.57 6.27
N SER A 430 -6.93 -23.49 5.31
CA SER A 430 -7.19 -23.23 3.89
C SER A 430 -8.62 -22.76 3.62
N THR A 431 -9.63 -23.37 4.25
CA THR A 431 -11.05 -22.99 4.12
C THR A 431 -11.26 -21.54 4.54
N TYR A 432 -10.72 -21.16 5.70
CA TYR A 432 -10.82 -19.80 6.22
C TYR A 432 -10.03 -18.78 5.38
N ALA A 433 -8.79 -19.13 5.01
CA ALA A 433 -7.90 -18.23 4.27
C ALA A 433 -8.41 -17.95 2.85
N THR A 434 -9.07 -18.92 2.21
CA THR A 434 -9.61 -18.76 0.85
C THR A 434 -10.54 -17.56 0.73
N TRP A 435 -11.40 -17.31 1.73
CA TRP A 435 -12.30 -16.16 1.74
C TRP A 435 -11.53 -14.84 1.76
N TRP A 436 -10.57 -14.69 2.68
CA TRP A 436 -9.76 -13.46 2.78
C TRP A 436 -8.86 -13.22 1.56
N ILE A 437 -8.31 -14.28 0.98
CA ILE A 437 -7.49 -14.19 -0.24
C ILE A 437 -8.36 -13.74 -1.41
N ARG A 438 -9.53 -14.38 -1.61
CA ARG A 438 -10.48 -14.01 -2.66
C ARG A 438 -10.92 -12.56 -2.51
N GLN A 439 -11.31 -12.15 -1.31
CA GLN A 439 -11.79 -10.79 -1.06
C GLN A 439 -10.73 -9.74 -1.34
N ALA A 440 -9.47 -10.00 -0.96
CA ALA A 440 -8.37 -9.09 -1.24
C ALA A 440 -8.11 -8.96 -2.76
N ILE A 441 -8.11 -10.09 -3.49
CA ILE A 441 -7.88 -10.11 -4.93
C ILE A 441 -9.01 -9.41 -5.68
N THR A 442 -10.28 -9.76 -5.41
CA THR A 442 -11.45 -9.17 -6.07
C THR A 442 -11.52 -7.66 -5.81
N ARG A 443 -11.25 -7.24 -4.57
CA ARG A 443 -11.19 -5.81 -4.21
C ARG A 443 -10.07 -5.08 -4.93
N SER A 444 -8.88 -5.67 -5.04
CA SER A 444 -7.75 -5.04 -5.75
C SER A 444 -8.04 -4.90 -7.25
N ILE A 445 -8.64 -5.91 -7.89
CA ILE A 445 -9.08 -5.81 -9.28
C ILE A 445 -10.07 -4.66 -9.44
N ALA A 446 -11.07 -4.56 -8.56
CA ALA A 446 -12.03 -3.47 -8.60
C ALA A 446 -11.38 -2.10 -8.41
N ASP A 447 -10.39 -2.00 -7.52
CA ASP A 447 -9.80 -0.74 -7.13
C ASP A 447 -8.69 -0.23 -8.09
N GLN A 448 -7.92 -1.13 -8.71
CA GLN A 448 -6.67 -0.84 -9.42
C GLN A 448 -6.63 -1.27 -10.89
N ALA A 449 -7.46 -2.22 -11.35
CA ALA A 449 -7.31 -2.80 -12.69
C ALA A 449 -7.67 -1.85 -13.86
N ARG A 450 -8.32 -0.72 -13.58
CA ARG A 450 -8.76 0.24 -14.59
C ARG A 450 -8.01 1.56 -14.47
N THR A 451 -7.66 2.14 -15.62
CA THR A 451 -7.04 3.49 -15.71
C THR A 451 -7.88 4.57 -15.05
N ILE A 452 -9.21 4.50 -15.23
CA ILE A 452 -10.17 5.37 -14.55
C ILE A 452 -10.84 4.56 -13.43
N ARG A 453 -10.56 4.95 -12.18
CA ARG A 453 -11.11 4.28 -11.01
C ARG A 453 -12.64 4.39 -10.96
N ILE A 454 -13.30 3.25 -10.80
CA ILE A 454 -14.75 3.13 -10.61
C ILE A 454 -15.00 2.58 -9.19
N PRO A 455 -15.97 3.11 -8.42
CA PRO A 455 -16.33 2.55 -7.11
C PRO A 455 -16.76 1.07 -7.19
N VAL A 456 -16.45 0.28 -6.15
CA VAL A 456 -16.67 -1.19 -6.11
C VAL A 456 -18.12 -1.58 -6.42
N HIS A 457 -19.11 -0.94 -5.78
CA HIS A 457 -20.54 -1.22 -6.04
C HIS A 457 -20.97 -1.01 -7.50
N MET A 458 -20.31 -0.10 -8.23
CA MET A 458 -20.58 0.09 -9.66
C MET A 458 -19.98 -1.03 -10.49
N ILE A 459 -18.82 -1.58 -10.10
CA ILE A 459 -18.17 -2.73 -10.75
C ILE A 459 -18.99 -4.00 -10.51
N GLU A 460 -19.51 -4.21 -9.31
CA GLU A 460 -20.47 -5.28 -9.01
C GLU A 460 -21.71 -5.18 -9.90
N THR A 461 -22.25 -3.96 -10.06
CA THR A 461 -23.39 -3.71 -10.95
C THR A 461 -23.05 -4.05 -12.40
N ILE A 462 -21.84 -3.69 -12.88
CA ILE A 462 -21.36 -4.03 -14.24
C ILE A 462 -21.23 -5.54 -14.41
N ASN A 463 -20.65 -6.24 -13.43
CA ASN A 463 -20.49 -7.70 -13.48
C ASN A 463 -21.84 -8.42 -13.47
N LYS A 464 -22.79 -7.96 -12.64
CA LYS A 464 -24.16 -8.46 -12.59
C LYS A 464 -24.86 -8.27 -13.95
N LEU A 465 -24.69 -7.10 -14.56
CA LEU A 465 -25.22 -6.80 -15.89
C LEU A 465 -24.61 -7.70 -16.96
N ASN A 466 -23.29 -7.88 -16.98
CA ASN A 466 -22.59 -8.76 -17.92
C ASN A 466 -23.02 -10.22 -17.77
N ARG A 467 -23.23 -10.69 -16.52
CA ARG A 467 -23.72 -12.05 -16.24
C ARG A 467 -25.12 -12.27 -16.79
N VAL A 468 -26.06 -11.37 -16.47
CA VAL A 468 -27.44 -11.45 -16.99
C VAL A 468 -27.47 -11.27 -18.51
N SER A 469 -26.63 -10.40 -19.07
CA SER A 469 -26.52 -10.22 -20.52
C SER A 469 -26.05 -11.49 -21.23
N ARG A 470 -25.08 -12.23 -20.67
CA ARG A 470 -24.63 -13.52 -21.20
C ARG A 470 -25.72 -14.59 -21.11
N GLN A 471 -26.42 -14.68 -19.97
CA GLN A 471 -27.56 -15.59 -19.81
C GLN A 471 -28.66 -15.29 -20.84
N MET A 472 -29.04 -14.03 -21.00
CA MET A 472 -30.07 -13.61 -21.96
C MET A 472 -29.64 -13.82 -23.41
N LEU A 473 -28.35 -13.67 -23.72
CA LEU A 473 -27.80 -13.98 -25.04
C LEU A 473 -27.93 -15.47 -25.37
N GLN A 474 -27.71 -16.35 -24.39
CA GLN A 474 -27.91 -17.79 -24.54
C GLN A 474 -29.39 -18.17 -24.69
N GLU A 475 -30.29 -17.53 -23.94
CA GLU A 475 -31.73 -17.78 -24.01
C GLU A 475 -32.38 -17.23 -25.31
N MET A 476 -32.01 -16.03 -25.74
CA MET A 476 -32.62 -15.34 -26.88
C MET A 476 -31.89 -15.53 -28.22
N GLY A 477 -30.63 -15.98 -28.19
CA GLY A 477 -29.77 -16.11 -29.37
C GLY A 477 -29.35 -14.77 -30.01
N ARG A 478 -29.58 -13.64 -29.33
CA ARG A 478 -29.16 -12.29 -29.72
C ARG A 478 -28.78 -11.46 -28.51
N GLU A 479 -28.01 -10.39 -28.71
CA GLU A 479 -27.72 -9.43 -27.64
C GLU A 479 -29.03 -8.79 -27.11
N PRO A 480 -29.19 -8.71 -25.78
CA PRO A 480 -30.36 -8.09 -25.16
C PRO A 480 -30.31 -6.58 -25.29
N THR A 481 -31.49 -5.96 -25.43
CA THR A 481 -31.59 -4.50 -25.44
C THR A 481 -31.48 -3.93 -24.01
N PRO A 482 -31.10 -2.65 -23.84
CA PRO A 482 -31.03 -2.02 -22.51
C PRO A 482 -32.38 -2.03 -21.76
N GLU A 483 -33.50 -2.01 -22.48
CA GLU A 483 -34.85 -2.10 -21.92
C GLU A 483 -35.12 -3.49 -21.33
N GLU A 484 -34.82 -4.55 -22.10
CA GLU A 484 -34.94 -5.95 -21.67
C GLU A 484 -34.04 -6.27 -20.47
N LEU A 485 -32.80 -5.74 -20.48
CA LEU A 485 -31.88 -5.84 -19.34
C LEU A 485 -32.42 -5.12 -18.10
N GLY A 486 -33.02 -3.95 -18.27
CA GLY A 486 -33.62 -3.18 -17.19
C GLY A 486 -34.79 -3.91 -16.54
N GLU A 487 -35.67 -4.52 -17.35
CA GLU A 487 -36.79 -5.33 -16.87
C GLU A 487 -36.30 -6.54 -16.06
N ARG A 488 -35.29 -7.27 -16.57
CA ARG A 488 -34.75 -8.47 -15.91
C ARG A 488 -33.98 -8.17 -14.62
N LEU A 489 -33.36 -7.00 -14.53
CA LEU A 489 -32.56 -6.57 -13.37
C LEU A 489 -33.35 -5.70 -12.38
N GLU A 490 -34.62 -5.40 -12.67
CA GLU A 490 -35.45 -4.44 -11.92
C GLU A 490 -34.80 -3.05 -11.80
N MET A 491 -34.12 -2.60 -12.86
CA MET A 491 -33.42 -1.32 -12.92
C MET A 491 -33.99 -0.43 -14.04
N PRO A 492 -34.08 0.90 -13.82
CA PRO A 492 -34.49 1.82 -14.88
C PRO A 492 -33.55 1.76 -16.09
N GLU A 493 -34.10 1.77 -17.30
CA GLU A 493 -33.34 1.71 -18.56
C GLU A 493 -32.23 2.79 -18.62
N ASP A 494 -32.53 4.01 -18.19
CA ASP A 494 -31.55 5.11 -18.14
C ASP A 494 -30.33 4.78 -17.28
N LYS A 495 -30.53 4.03 -16.18
CA LYS A 495 -29.44 3.59 -15.31
C LYS A 495 -28.61 2.52 -16.00
N VAL A 496 -29.24 1.55 -16.67
CA VAL A 496 -28.56 0.51 -17.47
C VAL A 496 -27.70 1.13 -18.57
N ARG A 497 -28.24 2.10 -19.33
CA ARG A 497 -27.49 2.82 -20.37
C ARG A 497 -26.28 3.56 -19.82
N LYS A 498 -26.40 4.20 -18.65
CA LYS A 498 -25.27 4.86 -17.96
C LYS A 498 -24.21 3.86 -17.52
N VAL A 499 -24.60 2.73 -16.95
CA VAL A 499 -23.68 1.66 -16.55
C VAL A 499 -22.92 1.11 -17.75
N LEU A 500 -23.60 0.82 -18.86
CA LEU A 500 -22.97 0.37 -20.12
C LEU A 500 -21.98 1.40 -20.68
N LYS A 501 -22.27 2.71 -20.54
CA LYS A 501 -21.35 3.76 -20.95
C LYS A 501 -20.09 3.82 -20.08
N ILE A 502 -20.23 3.60 -18.77
CA ILE A 502 -19.11 3.60 -17.81
C ILE A 502 -18.24 2.34 -17.95
N ALA A 503 -18.84 1.20 -18.34
CA ALA A 503 -18.13 -0.07 -18.48
C ALA A 503 -17.04 -0.08 -19.57
N LYS A 504 -17.10 0.86 -20.53
CA LYS A 504 -16.14 0.95 -21.64
C LYS A 504 -14.75 1.34 -21.17
N GLU A 505 -13.74 0.67 -21.70
CA GLU A 505 -12.33 0.94 -21.40
C GLU A 505 -11.76 2.00 -22.36
N PRO A 506 -10.88 2.90 -21.89
CA PRO A 506 -10.14 3.80 -22.76
C PRO A 506 -9.26 3.03 -23.75
N ILE A 507 -9.17 3.52 -24.98
CA ILE A 507 -8.32 2.95 -26.04
C ILE A 507 -6.99 3.69 -26.04
N SER A 508 -5.90 3.00 -26.40
CA SER A 508 -4.58 3.63 -26.54
C SER A 508 -4.58 4.62 -27.71
N MET A 509 -3.90 5.76 -27.54
CA MET A 509 -3.69 6.71 -28.65
C MET A 509 -2.76 6.13 -29.72
N GLU A 510 -1.95 5.13 -29.38
CA GLU A 510 -1.05 4.43 -30.29
C GLU A 510 -1.74 3.27 -31.02
N THR A 511 -3.05 3.10 -30.85
CA THR A 511 -3.77 2.10 -31.66
C THR A 511 -3.71 2.52 -33.13
N PRO A 512 -3.13 1.69 -34.03
CA PRO A 512 -3.01 2.01 -35.44
C PRO A 512 -4.40 2.08 -36.09
N ILE A 513 -4.55 2.96 -37.08
CA ILE A 513 -5.79 3.15 -37.83
C ILE A 513 -5.55 2.87 -39.31
N GLY A 514 -6.28 1.89 -39.82
CA GLY A 514 -6.18 1.47 -41.23
C GLY A 514 -5.05 0.47 -41.46
N ASP A 515 -4.68 0.30 -42.73
CA ASP A 515 -3.59 -0.60 -43.16
C ASP A 515 -2.23 0.12 -43.26
N ASP A 516 -2.22 1.44 -43.07
CA ASP A 516 -1.00 2.25 -43.08
C ASP A 516 -0.35 2.23 -41.68
N GLU A 517 0.83 1.61 -41.56
CA GLU A 517 1.55 1.44 -40.27
C GLU A 517 1.94 2.76 -39.58
N ASP A 518 1.90 3.90 -40.31
CA ASP A 518 2.29 5.21 -39.78
C ASP A 518 1.14 5.99 -39.11
N SER A 519 -0.12 5.61 -39.32
CA SER A 519 -1.27 6.40 -38.84
C SER A 519 -1.83 5.86 -37.52
N HIS A 520 -1.79 6.69 -36.47
CA HIS A 520 -2.26 6.32 -35.13
C HIS A 520 -3.53 7.07 -34.76
N LEU A 521 -4.35 6.53 -33.83
CA LEU A 521 -5.56 7.18 -33.34
C LEU A 521 -5.30 8.59 -32.79
N GLY A 522 -4.15 8.79 -32.14
CA GLY A 522 -3.74 10.07 -31.60
C GLY A 522 -3.65 11.19 -32.63
N ASP A 523 -3.31 10.88 -33.89
CA ASP A 523 -3.13 11.88 -34.95
C ASP A 523 -4.44 12.54 -35.37
N PHE A 524 -5.58 11.91 -35.06
CA PHE A 524 -6.92 12.40 -35.40
C PHE A 524 -7.61 13.15 -34.27
N ILE A 525 -7.00 13.24 -33.09
CA ILE A 525 -7.58 13.93 -31.94
C ILE A 525 -7.24 15.43 -32.02
N GLU A 526 -8.22 16.25 -32.38
CA GLU A 526 -8.04 17.70 -32.46
C GLU A 526 -7.95 18.36 -31.07
N ASP A 527 -7.11 19.40 -30.96
CA ASP A 527 -7.07 20.25 -29.77
C ASP A 527 -8.16 21.33 -29.85
N SER A 528 -9.28 21.09 -29.16
CA SER A 528 -10.40 22.02 -29.06
C SER A 528 -10.16 23.20 -28.10
N THR A 529 -9.05 23.22 -27.37
CA THR A 529 -8.74 24.28 -26.40
C THR A 529 -7.96 25.44 -27.02
N MET A 530 -7.28 25.20 -28.14
CA MET A 530 -6.60 26.25 -28.88
C MET A 530 -7.59 27.18 -29.57
N VAL A 531 -7.43 28.48 -29.32
CA VAL A 531 -8.15 29.51 -30.08
C VAL A 531 -7.56 29.53 -31.49
N LEU A 532 -8.43 29.40 -32.49
CA LEU A 532 -7.99 29.45 -33.88
C LEU A 532 -7.35 30.81 -34.19
N PRO A 533 -6.30 30.87 -35.04
CA PRO A 533 -5.66 32.14 -35.40
C PRO A 533 -6.64 33.17 -35.99
N ILE A 534 -7.71 32.71 -36.65
CA ILE A 534 -8.78 33.57 -37.15
C ILE A 534 -9.58 34.20 -36.00
N ASP A 535 -9.92 33.43 -34.98
CA ASP A 535 -10.67 33.91 -33.80
C ASP A 535 -9.82 34.87 -32.95
N SER A 536 -8.51 34.59 -32.87
CA SER A 536 -7.57 35.51 -32.23
C SER A 536 -7.46 36.83 -33.01
N ALA A 537 -7.38 36.78 -34.33
CA ALA A 537 -7.32 37.97 -35.19
C ALA A 537 -8.62 38.78 -35.15
N THR A 538 -9.79 38.12 -35.16
CA THR A 538 -11.09 38.80 -35.00
C THR A 538 -11.23 39.42 -33.61
N GLY A 539 -10.77 38.72 -32.57
CA GLY A 539 -10.70 39.24 -31.20
C GLY A 539 -9.83 40.49 -31.06
N GLU A 540 -8.61 40.48 -31.58
CA GLU A 540 -7.72 41.64 -31.55
C GLU A 540 -8.26 42.79 -32.41
N GLY A 541 -8.83 42.46 -33.58
CA GLY A 541 -9.52 43.43 -34.44
C GLY A 541 -10.72 44.09 -33.74
N LEU A 542 -11.51 43.33 -32.98
CA LEU A 542 -12.62 43.84 -32.18
C LEU A 542 -12.12 44.78 -31.07
N ILE A 543 -11.00 44.44 -30.41
CA ILE A 543 -10.38 45.29 -29.39
C ILE A 543 -9.95 46.62 -30.01
N GLU A 544 -9.27 46.60 -31.16
CA GLU A 544 -8.82 47.81 -31.86
C GLU A 544 -10.01 48.68 -32.31
N ALA A 545 -11.02 48.07 -32.94
CA ALA A 545 -12.23 48.76 -33.35
C ALA A 545 -12.96 49.39 -32.15
N THR A 546 -13.05 48.67 -31.04
CA THR A 546 -13.65 49.16 -29.79
C THR A 546 -12.86 50.34 -29.21
N ARG A 547 -11.51 50.27 -29.19
CA ARG A 547 -10.65 51.39 -28.76
C ARG A 547 -10.85 52.63 -29.62
N ASN A 548 -10.90 52.46 -30.94
CA ASN A 548 -11.12 53.55 -31.90
C ASN A 548 -12.49 54.22 -31.70
N VAL A 549 -13.56 53.42 -31.55
CA VAL A 549 -14.92 53.95 -31.35
C VAL A 549 -15.08 54.64 -29.98
N LEU A 550 -14.44 54.10 -28.93
CA LEU A 550 -14.40 54.76 -27.61
C LEU A 550 -13.60 56.07 -27.64
N GLY A 551 -12.55 56.16 -28.48
CA GLY A 551 -11.79 57.39 -28.70
C GLY A 551 -12.63 58.54 -29.29
N GLY A 552 -13.70 58.23 -30.02
CA GLY A 552 -14.65 59.22 -30.55
C GLY A 552 -15.70 59.75 -29.56
N LEU A 553 -15.67 59.28 -28.31
CA LEU A 553 -16.49 59.81 -27.21
C LEU A 553 -15.74 60.92 -26.45
N THR A 554 -16.46 61.67 -25.63
CA THR A 554 -15.79 62.61 -24.71
C THR A 554 -14.95 61.82 -23.69
N ALA A 555 -13.83 62.38 -23.23
CA ALA A 555 -12.93 61.69 -22.28
C ALA A 555 -13.66 61.15 -21.03
N ARG A 556 -14.69 61.86 -20.58
CA ARG A 556 -15.52 61.48 -19.43
C ARG A 556 -16.45 60.29 -19.75
N GLU A 557 -17.04 60.25 -20.94
CA GLU A 557 -17.89 59.14 -21.39
C GLU A 557 -17.07 57.87 -21.68
N ALA A 558 -15.93 58.01 -22.37
CA ALA A 558 -15.04 56.90 -22.68
C ALA A 558 -14.49 56.23 -21.42
N LYS A 559 -14.03 57.01 -20.44
CA LYS A 559 -13.50 56.49 -19.18
C LYS A 559 -14.57 55.81 -18.32
N VAL A 560 -15.81 56.32 -18.29
CA VAL A 560 -16.94 55.64 -17.63
C VAL A 560 -17.22 54.28 -18.26
N LEU A 561 -17.23 54.18 -19.59
CA LEU A 561 -17.46 52.90 -20.28
C LEU A 561 -16.30 51.91 -20.07
N ARG A 562 -15.04 52.36 -20.17
CA ARG A 562 -13.87 51.50 -19.93
C ARG A 562 -13.89 50.89 -18.53
N MET A 563 -14.15 51.72 -17.52
CA MET A 563 -14.25 51.25 -16.13
C MET A 563 -15.45 50.33 -15.89
N ARG A 564 -16.61 50.64 -16.48
CA ARG A 564 -17.84 49.84 -16.29
C ARG A 564 -17.76 48.46 -16.91
N PHE A 565 -17.10 48.31 -18.05
CA PHE A 565 -17.02 47.06 -18.82
C PHE A 565 -15.63 46.40 -18.74
N GLY A 566 -14.69 46.95 -17.95
CA GLY A 566 -13.34 46.39 -17.82
C GLY A 566 -12.46 46.52 -19.06
N ILE A 567 -12.79 47.41 -20.01
CA ILE A 567 -12.02 47.55 -21.26
C ILE A 567 -10.68 48.24 -20.94
N ASP A 568 -9.57 47.60 -21.31
CA ASP A 568 -8.20 47.99 -20.94
C ASP A 568 -7.97 48.05 -19.40
N MET A 569 -8.76 47.29 -18.63
CA MET A 569 -8.64 47.21 -17.17
C MET A 569 -8.72 45.76 -16.71
N ASN A 570 -8.11 45.47 -15.56
CA ASN A 570 -8.08 44.10 -15.04
C ASN A 570 -9.43 43.63 -14.48
N THR A 571 -10.30 44.57 -14.09
CA THR A 571 -11.63 44.29 -13.53
C THR A 571 -12.64 45.35 -13.97
N ASP A 572 -13.89 44.93 -14.09
CA ASP A 572 -15.03 45.84 -14.20
C ASP A 572 -15.32 46.52 -12.85
N HIS A 573 -15.90 47.71 -12.92
CA HIS A 573 -16.25 48.51 -11.74
C HIS A 573 -17.77 48.74 -11.70
N THR A 574 -18.34 48.70 -10.51
CA THR A 574 -19.74 49.02 -10.28
C THR A 574 -20.03 50.51 -10.51
N LEU A 575 -21.29 50.85 -10.79
CA LEU A 575 -21.73 52.25 -10.95
C LEU A 575 -21.39 53.14 -9.73
N GLU A 576 -21.34 52.56 -8.54
CA GLU A 576 -21.03 53.28 -7.30
C GLU A 576 -19.52 53.53 -7.15
N GLU A 577 -18.68 52.55 -7.49
CA GLU A 577 -17.22 52.69 -7.49
C GLU A 577 -16.74 53.68 -8.55
N VAL A 578 -17.33 53.63 -9.76
CA VAL A 578 -17.09 54.64 -10.79
C VAL A 578 -17.59 56.00 -10.31
N GLY A 579 -18.74 56.07 -9.63
CA GLY A 579 -19.27 57.31 -9.05
C GLY A 579 -18.29 57.96 -8.07
N LYS A 580 -17.68 57.17 -7.19
CA LYS A 580 -16.64 57.62 -6.26
C LYS A 580 -15.42 58.20 -6.96
N GLN A 581 -14.96 57.63 -8.08
CA GLN A 581 -13.78 58.13 -8.79
C GLN A 581 -14.02 59.43 -9.59
N PHE A 582 -15.26 59.70 -9.98
CA PHE A 582 -15.61 60.91 -10.72
C PHE A 582 -16.24 62.01 -9.84
N ASP A 583 -16.31 61.78 -8.52
CA ASP A 583 -17.03 62.61 -7.54
C ASP A 583 -18.49 62.90 -7.96
N VAL A 584 -19.20 61.85 -8.38
CA VAL A 584 -20.60 61.96 -8.80
C VAL A 584 -21.46 60.83 -8.27
N THR A 585 -22.76 61.08 -8.17
CA THR A 585 -23.72 60.08 -7.72
C THR A 585 -23.80 58.90 -8.70
N ARG A 586 -24.11 57.71 -8.17
CA ARG A 586 -24.38 56.48 -8.94
C ARG A 586 -25.33 56.73 -10.12
N GLU A 587 -26.43 57.45 -9.87
CA GLU A 587 -27.43 57.74 -10.90
C GLU A 587 -26.87 58.62 -12.02
N ARG A 588 -25.93 59.51 -11.71
CA ARG A 588 -25.29 60.33 -12.73
C ARG A 588 -24.34 59.53 -13.62
N ILE A 589 -23.61 58.55 -13.08
CA ILE A 589 -22.81 57.61 -13.89
C ILE A 589 -23.72 56.80 -14.82
N ARG A 590 -24.86 56.29 -14.31
CA ARG A 590 -25.85 55.58 -15.13
C ARG A 590 -26.36 56.42 -16.30
N GLN A 591 -26.62 57.71 -16.07
CA GLN A 591 -27.03 58.64 -17.13
C GLN A 591 -25.91 58.86 -18.17
N ILE A 592 -24.66 58.99 -17.73
CA ILE A 592 -23.49 59.15 -18.62
C ILE A 592 -23.31 57.89 -19.47
N GLU A 593 -23.40 56.70 -18.87
CA GLU A 593 -23.34 55.40 -19.57
C GLU A 593 -24.46 55.29 -20.62
N ALA A 594 -25.72 55.52 -20.23
CA ALA A 594 -26.85 55.43 -21.15
C ALA A 594 -26.71 56.43 -22.32
N LYS A 595 -26.22 57.65 -22.04
CA LYS A 595 -25.95 58.67 -23.06
C LYS A 595 -24.81 58.25 -23.99
N ALA A 596 -23.73 57.67 -23.46
CA ALA A 596 -22.61 57.18 -24.24
C ALA A 596 -23.03 56.01 -25.14
N LEU A 597 -23.73 55.01 -24.61
CA LEU A 597 -24.29 53.90 -25.39
C LEU A 597 -25.27 54.38 -26.46
N ARG A 598 -26.06 55.42 -26.20
CA ARG A 598 -26.95 56.02 -27.21
C ARG A 598 -26.17 56.67 -28.35
N LYS A 599 -25.04 57.32 -28.06
CA LYS A 599 -24.14 57.88 -29.08
C LYS A 599 -23.46 56.79 -29.90
N LEU A 600 -23.03 55.71 -29.25
CA LEU A 600 -22.40 54.57 -29.92
C LEU A 600 -23.36 53.82 -30.85
N ARG A 601 -24.66 53.82 -30.54
CA ARG A 601 -25.72 53.26 -31.40
C ARG A 601 -26.00 54.05 -32.68
N HIS A 602 -25.41 55.23 -32.87
CA HIS A 602 -25.60 55.98 -34.11
C HIS A 602 -24.91 55.22 -35.27
N PRO A 603 -25.55 55.05 -36.44
CA PRO A 603 -25.04 54.21 -37.53
C PRO A 603 -23.59 54.48 -37.92
N SER A 604 -23.20 55.75 -37.96
CA SER A 604 -21.83 56.18 -38.30
C SER A 604 -20.74 55.76 -37.30
N ARG A 605 -21.12 55.29 -36.11
CA ARG A 605 -20.19 54.84 -35.05
C ARG A 605 -20.35 53.35 -34.75
N SER A 606 -21.54 52.79 -34.98
CA SER A 606 -21.81 51.37 -34.80
C SER A 606 -21.41 50.52 -36.00
N GLU A 607 -21.33 51.08 -37.21
CA GLU A 607 -20.99 50.32 -38.43
C GLU A 607 -19.68 49.51 -38.29
N PRO A 608 -18.55 50.06 -37.81
CA PRO A 608 -17.31 49.28 -37.65
C PRO A 608 -17.39 48.17 -36.59
N LEU A 609 -18.32 48.28 -35.63
CA LEU A 609 -18.52 47.27 -34.58
C LEU A 609 -19.57 46.23 -35.00
N ARG A 610 -20.46 46.60 -35.93
CA ARG A 610 -21.54 45.72 -36.40
C ARG A 610 -21.01 44.58 -37.25
N SER A 611 -19.86 44.74 -37.90
CA SER A 611 -19.19 43.68 -38.66
C SER A 611 -18.61 42.56 -37.80
N PHE A 612 -18.51 42.74 -36.48
CA PHE A 612 -18.04 41.72 -35.54
C PHE A 612 -19.17 40.98 -34.83
N LEU A 613 -20.43 41.31 -35.13
CA LEU A 613 -21.58 40.53 -34.71
C LEU A 613 -21.84 39.50 -35.80
N ASP A 614 -21.51 38.24 -35.53
CA ASP A 614 -22.04 37.12 -36.31
C ASP A 614 -23.58 37.12 -36.15
N GLU A 615 -24.32 37.03 -37.26
CA GLU A 615 -25.79 37.13 -37.26
C GLU A 615 -26.51 36.10 -36.38
#